data_AF-A0A815MXE6-F1
#
_entry.id   AF-A0A815MXE6-F1
#
_cell.length_a   1.000
_cell.length_b   1.000
_cell.length_c   1.000
_cell.angle_alpha   90.00
_cell.angle_beta   90.00
_cell.angle_gamma   90.00
#
_symmetry.space_group_name_H-M   'P 1'
#
loop_
_entity.id
_entity.type
_entity.pdbx_description
1 polymer ?
#
loop_
_entity_poly.entity_id
_entity_poly.type
_entity_poly.pdbx_seq_one_letter_code
_entity_poly.pdbx_strand_id
1 'polypeptide(L)'
;MMQTIEDIYEEQIVSQIIDNLNKNYSTELAELVDMTFGSKPEAELQRLSMAEVISVGTFGLRLLCNYHRWEEAEKNDRMFNEHTDATTRIFTIPFPNQPNSKEELFSAIDKMINEAKESYFKGFD
;
A
#
# COMPACT_ATOMS: atom_id res chain seq x y z
N MET A 1 -29.20 15.61 -0.84
CA MET A 1 -28.48 14.71 0.10
C MET A 1 -27.43 14.00 -0.71
N MET A 2 -26.16 14.19 -0.36
CA MET A 2 -25.02 13.60 -1.06
C MET A 2 -24.82 12.21 -0.46
N GLN A 3 -25.20 11.16 -1.20
CA GLN A 3 -24.96 9.78 -0.76
C GLN A 3 -23.44 9.58 -0.72
N THR A 4 -22.90 9.42 0.47
CA THR A 4 -21.55 8.90 0.66
C THR A 4 -21.56 7.42 0.31
N ILE A 5 -20.45 6.91 -0.22
CA ILE A 5 -20.32 5.51 -0.66
C ILE A 5 -20.53 4.50 0.48
N GLU A 6 -20.50 4.95 1.74
CA GLU A 6 -20.99 4.17 2.88
C GLU A 6 -22.47 3.75 2.74
N ASP A 7 -23.30 4.50 2.03
CA ASP A 7 -24.71 4.15 1.76
C ASP A 7 -24.90 3.19 0.56
N ILE A 8 -23.85 2.97 -0.26
CA ILE A 8 -23.95 2.19 -1.52
C ILE A 8 -23.32 0.79 -1.38
N TYR A 9 -22.41 0.58 -0.42
CA TYR A 9 -21.68 -0.68 -0.25
C TYR A 9 -21.99 -1.27 1.12
N GLU A 10 -22.54 -2.49 1.14
CA GLU A 10 -22.70 -3.24 2.39
C GLU A 10 -21.31 -3.34 3.07
N GLU A 11 -21.20 -2.92 4.34
CA GLU A 11 -19.95 -2.95 5.13
C GLU A 11 -19.24 -4.32 5.03
N GLN A 12 -20.02 -5.40 4.88
CA GLN A 12 -19.53 -6.76 4.71
C GLN A 12 -18.74 -6.97 3.41
N ILE A 13 -19.14 -6.34 2.30
CA ILE A 13 -18.43 -6.43 1.02
C ILE A 13 -17.09 -5.69 1.12
N VAL A 14 -17.09 -4.51 1.74
CA VAL A 14 -15.86 -3.72 1.93
C VAL A 14 -14.86 -4.47 2.82
N SER A 15 -15.35 -5.11 3.90
CA SER A 15 -14.51 -5.95 4.77
C SER A 15 -13.87 -7.11 3.99
N GLN A 16 -14.63 -7.80 3.14
CA GLN A 16 -14.09 -8.91 2.33
C GLN A 16 -13.03 -8.44 1.32
N ILE A 17 -13.22 -7.26 0.72
CA ILE A 17 -12.22 -6.66 -0.18
C ILE A 17 -10.94 -6.40 0.59
N ILE A 18 -11.04 -5.74 1.76
CA ILE A 18 -9.88 -5.43 2.60
C ILE A 18 -9.13 -6.71 2.99
N ASP A 19 -9.85 -7.73 3.47
CA ASP A 19 -9.25 -9.00 3.88
C ASP A 19 -8.55 -9.70 2.71
N ASN A 20 -9.18 -9.72 1.53
CA ASN A 20 -8.60 -10.31 0.34
C ASN A 20 -7.33 -9.58 -0.12
N LEU A 21 -7.35 -8.24 -0.08
CA LEU A 21 -6.20 -7.41 -0.43
C LEU A 21 -5.03 -7.63 0.53
N ASN A 22 -5.28 -7.61 1.83
CA ASN A 22 -4.25 -7.78 2.85
C ASN A 22 -3.66 -9.20 2.85
N LYS A 23 -4.48 -10.22 2.57
CA LYS A 23 -4.03 -11.61 2.56
C LYS A 23 -3.18 -11.95 1.34
N ASN A 24 -3.50 -11.40 0.18
CA ASN A 24 -2.94 -11.87 -1.09
C ASN A 24 -1.99 -10.87 -1.76
N TYR A 25 -2.03 -9.59 -1.40
CA TYR A 25 -1.35 -8.53 -2.15
C TYR A 25 -0.59 -7.52 -1.27
N SER A 26 -0.21 -7.88 -0.04
CA SER A 26 0.49 -6.96 0.88
C SER A 26 1.84 -6.45 0.36
N THR A 27 2.55 -7.26 -0.45
CA THR A 27 3.79 -6.87 -1.11
C THR A 27 3.54 -5.91 -2.27
N GLU A 28 2.56 -6.21 -3.12
CA GLU A 28 2.15 -5.35 -4.23
C GLU A 28 1.60 -4.02 -3.75
N LEU A 29 0.87 -4.01 -2.63
CA LEU A 29 0.39 -2.79 -1.99
C LEU A 29 1.56 -1.93 -1.49
N ALA A 30 2.64 -2.55 -1.00
CA ALA A 30 3.85 -1.83 -0.62
C ALA A 30 4.54 -1.21 -1.85
N GLU A 31 4.71 -1.98 -2.92
CA GLU A 31 5.24 -1.47 -4.19
C GLU A 31 4.39 -0.29 -4.73
N LEU A 32 3.06 -0.39 -4.65
CA LEU A 32 2.15 0.67 -5.08
C LEU A 32 2.36 1.98 -4.28
N VAL A 33 2.59 1.86 -2.97
CA VAL A 33 2.92 3.01 -2.10
C VAL A 33 4.26 3.60 -2.53
N ASP A 34 5.27 2.76 -2.79
CA ASP A 34 6.58 3.21 -3.22
C ASP A 34 6.53 3.87 -4.61
N MET A 35 5.79 3.34 -5.58
CA MET A 35 5.59 3.99 -6.87
C MET A 35 4.88 5.35 -6.75
N THR A 36 3.94 5.47 -5.80
CA THR A 36 3.13 6.69 -5.63
C THR A 36 3.87 7.79 -4.86
N PHE A 37 4.71 7.42 -3.88
CA PHE A 37 5.34 8.36 -2.94
C PHE A 37 6.88 8.28 -2.90
N GLY A 38 7.47 7.32 -3.60
CA GLY A 38 8.89 7.01 -3.65
C GLY A 38 9.67 8.00 -4.52
N SER A 39 10.23 9.00 -3.84
CA SER A 39 11.43 9.76 -4.21
C SER A 39 11.77 10.74 -3.10
N LYS A 40 11.80 10.26 -1.85
CA LYS A 40 12.36 11.05 -0.74
C LYS A 40 13.74 10.50 -0.39
N PRO A 41 14.78 11.36 -0.28
CA PRO A 41 16.14 10.93 0.05
C PRO A 41 16.27 10.17 1.39
N GLU A 42 15.28 10.23 2.28
CA GLU A 42 15.23 9.43 3.51
C GLU A 42 14.77 7.97 3.29
N ALA A 43 14.29 7.63 2.08
CA ALA A 43 13.84 6.28 1.72
C ALA A 43 14.99 5.28 1.50
N GLU A 44 16.23 5.76 1.32
CA GLU A 44 17.40 4.88 1.16
C GLU A 44 17.68 4.05 2.43
N LEU A 45 17.26 4.55 3.61
CA LEU A 45 17.41 3.85 4.90
C LEU A 45 16.12 3.18 5.38
N GLN A 46 14.99 3.32 4.68
CA GLN A 46 13.70 2.76 5.13
C GLN A 46 13.06 1.96 3.99
N ARG A 47 13.19 0.63 4.05
CA ARG A 47 12.47 -0.25 3.13
C ARG A 47 11.07 -0.49 3.68
N LEU A 48 10.07 -0.18 2.86
CA LEU A 48 8.70 -0.58 3.13
C LEU A 48 8.61 -2.10 3.04
N SER A 49 8.29 -2.76 4.15
CA SER A 49 8.23 -4.23 4.19
C SER A 49 6.85 -4.76 3.88
N MET A 50 5.81 -4.06 4.34
CA MET A 50 4.42 -4.45 4.18
C MET A 50 3.51 -3.22 4.16
N ALA A 51 2.44 -3.31 3.37
CA ALA A 51 1.31 -2.39 3.44
C ALA A 51 0.01 -3.17 3.64
N GLU A 52 -0.86 -2.63 4.50
CA GLU A 52 -2.18 -3.18 4.80
C GLU A 52 -3.26 -2.14 4.49
N VAL A 53 -4.25 -2.50 3.69
CA VAL A 53 -5.45 -1.69 3.48
C VAL A 53 -6.25 -1.66 4.79
N ILE A 54 -6.55 -0.46 5.26
CA ILE A 54 -7.39 -0.23 6.45
C ILE A 54 -8.76 0.36 6.09
N SER A 55 -8.91 0.88 4.88
CA SER A 55 -10.18 1.42 4.38
C SER A 55 -10.15 1.52 2.85
N VAL A 56 -11.29 1.23 2.23
CA VAL A 56 -11.55 1.47 0.80
C VAL A 56 -12.59 2.58 0.72
N GLY A 57 -12.21 3.71 0.12
CA GLY A 57 -13.10 4.84 -0.08
C GLY A 57 -13.32 5.11 -1.56
N THR A 58 -14.15 6.10 -1.88
CA THR A 58 -14.42 6.52 -3.27
C THR A 58 -13.20 7.15 -3.93
N PHE A 59 -12.35 7.76 -3.10
CA PHE A 59 -11.24 8.57 -3.54
C PHE A 59 -9.94 7.76 -3.62
N GLY A 60 -9.93 6.51 -3.13
CA GLY A 60 -8.74 5.68 -3.13
C GLY A 60 -8.68 4.64 -2.01
N LEU A 61 -7.52 4.00 -1.92
CA LEU A 61 -7.18 3.04 -0.88
C LEU A 61 -6.40 3.73 0.23
N ARG A 62 -6.77 3.46 1.47
CA ARG A 62 -6.03 3.93 2.65
C ARG A 62 -5.22 2.77 3.21
N LEU A 63 -3.91 2.94 3.26
CA LEU A 63 -2.96 1.88 3.62
C LEU A 63 -2.16 2.26 4.87
N LEU A 64 -2.01 1.30 5.77
CA LEU A 64 -1.08 1.30 6.87
C LEU A 64 0.23 0.66 6.39
N CYS A 65 1.31 1.42 6.42
CA CYS A 65 2.60 1.05 5.85
C CYS A 65 3.64 0.94 6.96
N ASN A 66 4.30 -0.21 7.06
CA ASN A 66 5.35 -0.46 8.05
C ASN A 66 6.72 -0.33 7.40
N TYR A 67 7.48 0.66 7.84
CA TYR A 67 8.86 0.88 7.41
C TYR A 67 9.81 0.24 8.41
N HIS A 68 10.73 -0.57 7.90
CA HIS A 68 11.91 -0.95 8.67
C HIS A 68 13.05 -0.04 8.30
N ARG A 69 13.60 0.63 9.32
CA ARG A 69 14.84 1.38 9.17
C ARG A 69 16.01 0.41 9.11
N TRP A 70 16.72 0.41 8.00
CA TRP A 70 18.05 -0.15 7.88
C TRP A 70 19.01 0.95 8.32
N GLU A 71 19.66 0.81 9.49
CA GLU A 71 20.85 1.61 9.76
C GLU A 71 22.00 1.03 8.93
N GLU A 72 22.61 1.84 8.07
CA GLU A 72 23.84 1.47 7.38
C GLU A 72 24.90 1.09 8.42
N ALA A 73 25.24 -0.19 8.50
CA ALA A 73 26.35 -0.70 9.29
C ALA A 73 27.72 -0.31 8.70
N GLU A 74 27.85 0.86 8.05
CA GLU A 74 29.13 1.37 7.59
C GLU A 74 29.80 2.16 8.71
N LYS A 75 30.48 1.45 9.63
CA LYS A 75 31.89 1.76 10.00
C LYS A 75 32.47 0.97 11.16
N ASN A 76 31.70 0.21 11.93
CA ASN A 76 32.27 -0.50 13.07
C ASN A 76 31.81 -1.96 13.09
N ASP A 77 32.80 -2.83 13.02
CA ASP A 77 32.84 -4.29 13.11
C ASP A 77 32.10 -4.85 14.36
N ARG A 78 30.81 -4.55 14.48
CA ARG A 78 29.93 -4.95 15.57
C ARG A 78 28.67 -5.51 14.96
N MET A 79 28.39 -6.75 15.37
CA MET A 79 27.25 -7.58 14.99
C MET A 79 26.00 -6.76 14.71
N PHE A 80 25.36 -7.06 13.58
CA PHE A 80 24.04 -6.60 13.19
C PHE A 80 23.09 -6.60 14.39
N ASN A 81 22.83 -5.44 14.98
CA ASN A 81 21.74 -5.30 15.91
C ASN A 81 20.54 -4.83 15.08
N GLU A 82 19.58 -5.73 14.86
CA GLU A 82 18.23 -5.37 14.43
C GLU A 82 17.61 -4.45 15.48
N HIS A 83 17.88 -3.14 15.40
CA HIS A 83 17.00 -2.15 15.99
C HIS A 83 15.88 -1.88 14.99
N THR A 84 14.88 -2.76 15.04
CA THR A 84 13.62 -2.66 14.32
C THR A 84 12.77 -1.54 14.92
N ASP A 85 13.20 -0.29 14.75
CA ASP A 85 12.28 0.85 14.90
C ASP A 85 11.31 0.83 13.72
N ALA A 86 10.25 0.04 13.87
CA ALA A 86 9.15 -0.03 12.92
C ALA A 86 8.37 1.29 12.99
N THR A 87 8.50 2.12 11.97
CA THR A 87 7.69 3.33 11.85
C THR A 87 6.47 3.01 11.00
N THR A 88 5.29 3.15 11.58
CA THR A 88 4.03 2.99 10.86
C THR A 88 3.57 4.34 10.32
N ARG A 89 3.21 4.40 9.03
CA ARG A 89 2.64 5.59 8.38
C ARG A 89 1.37 5.21 7.63
N ILE A 90 0.42 6.15 7.55
CA ILE A 90 -0.80 5.96 6.76
C ILE A 90 -0.66 6.74 5.46
N PHE A 91 -0.90 6.06 4.34
CA PHE A 91 -0.97 6.66 3.02
C PHE A 91 -2.37 6.51 2.43
N THR A 92 -2.72 7.43 1.53
CA THR A 92 -3.92 7.33 0.71
C THR A 92 -3.51 7.34 -0.74
N ILE A 93 -3.67 6.22 -1.42
CA ILE A 93 -3.38 6.10 -2.85
C ILE A 93 -4.67 6.37 -3.61
N PRO A 94 -4.73 7.46 -4.39
CA PRO A 94 -5.95 7.81 -5.10
C PRO A 94 -6.22 6.86 -6.26
N PHE A 95 -7.50 6.61 -6.55
CA PHE A 95 -7.86 5.96 -7.81
C PHE A 95 -7.54 6.88 -9.00
N PRO A 96 -7.02 6.35 -10.13
CA PRO A 96 -6.76 7.17 -11.33
C PRO A 96 -8.02 7.85 -11.87
N ASN A 97 -9.16 7.17 -11.78
CA ASN A 97 -10.50 7.70 -12.05
C ASN A 97 -11.39 7.33 -10.87
N GLN A 98 -12.25 8.26 -10.43
CA GLN A 98 -13.16 8.00 -9.33
C GLN A 98 -14.22 6.95 -9.73
N PRO A 99 -14.27 5.78 -9.08
CA PRO A 99 -15.28 4.77 -9.38
C PRO A 99 -16.66 5.23 -8.91
N ASN A 100 -17.66 5.09 -9.79
CA ASN A 100 -19.06 5.44 -9.53
C ASN A 100 -19.93 4.19 -9.33
N SER A 101 -19.39 3.00 -9.57
CA SER A 101 -20.06 1.72 -9.36
C SER A 101 -19.15 0.70 -8.68
N LYS A 102 -19.76 -0.40 -8.21
CA LYS A 102 -19.04 -1.51 -7.59
C LYS A 102 -18.07 -2.13 -8.58
N GLU A 103 -18.51 -2.38 -9.79
CA GLU A 103 -17.70 -2.98 -10.86
C GLU A 103 -16.50 -2.09 -11.21
N GLU A 104 -16.70 -0.77 -11.24
CA GLU A 104 -15.62 0.19 -11.44
C GLU A 104 -14.62 0.20 -10.28
N LEU A 105 -15.09 0.07 -9.04
CA LEU A 105 -14.21 -0.01 -7.87
C LEU A 105 -13.34 -1.26 -7.91
N PHE A 106 -13.94 -2.44 -8.15
CA PHE A 106 -13.18 -3.69 -8.27
C PHE A 106 -12.19 -3.63 -9.42
N SER A 107 -12.62 -3.12 -10.58
CA SER A 107 -11.74 -2.96 -11.73
C SER A 107 -10.58 -1.98 -11.46
N ALA A 108 -10.84 -0.88 -10.74
CA ALA A 108 -9.80 0.08 -10.37
C ALA A 108 -8.77 -0.53 -9.40
N ILE A 109 -9.24 -1.27 -8.39
CA ILE A 109 -8.38 -1.99 -7.45
C ILE A 109 -7.54 -3.04 -8.19
N ASP A 110 -8.16 -3.89 -9.01
CA ASP A 110 -7.45 -4.92 -9.79
C ASP A 110 -6.39 -4.30 -10.70
N LYS A 111 -6.71 -3.16 -11.34
CA LYS A 111 -5.77 -2.45 -12.19
C LYS A 111 -4.56 -1.94 -11.40
N MET A 112 -4.78 -1.32 -10.24
CA MET A 112 -3.70 -0.83 -9.38
C MET A 112 -2.79 -1.97 -8.90
N ILE A 113 -3.38 -3.10 -8.47
CA ILE A 113 -2.59 -4.27 -8.05
C ILE A 113 -1.79 -4.84 -9.22
N ASN A 114 -2.38 -4.94 -10.42
CA ASN A 114 -1.67 -5.44 -11.59
C ASN A 114 -0.52 -4.51 -12.02
N GLU A 115 -0.71 -3.19 -11.96
CA GLU A 115 0.34 -2.20 -12.22
C GLU A 115 1.50 -2.36 -11.22
N ALA A 116 1.20 -2.56 -9.93
CA ALA A 116 2.21 -2.83 -8.92
C ALA A 116 2.97 -4.15 -9.16
N LYS A 117 2.27 -5.22 -9.57
CA LYS A 117 2.93 -6.48 -9.97
C LYS A 117 3.89 -6.26 -11.13
N GLU A 118 3.43 -5.59 -12.19
CA GLU A 118 4.27 -5.34 -13.35
C GLU A 118 5.50 -4.50 -13.02
N SER A 119 5.38 -3.50 -12.13
CA SER A 119 6.52 -2.71 -11.64
C SER A 119 7.51 -3.59 -10.89
N TYR A 120 7.02 -4.37 -9.92
CA TYR A 120 7.84 -5.26 -9.12
C TYR A 120 8.64 -6.25 -9.98
N PHE A 121 8.01 -6.86 -10.99
CA PHE A 121 8.68 -7.82 -11.87
C PHE A 121 9.65 -7.19 -12.87
N LYS A 122 9.41 -5.95 -13.33
CA LYS A 122 10.34 -5.24 -14.23
C LYS A 122 11.64 -4.81 -13.56
N GLY A 123 11.71 -4.78 -12.23
CA GLY A 123 12.94 -4.51 -11.48
C GLY A 123 13.94 -5.68 -11.44
N PHE A 124 13.62 -6.84 -12.02
CA PHE A 124 14.43 -8.06 -11.98
C PHE A 124 15.02 -8.51 -13.34
N ASP A 125 14.84 -7.74 -14.42
CA ASP A 125 15.44 -7.99 -15.76
C ASP A 125 16.74 -7.19 -15.98
#